data_AF-A0A7Z9HFR0-F1
#
_entry.id   AF-A0A7Z9HFR0-F1
#
_cell.length_a   1.000
_cell.length_b   1.000
_cell.length_c   1.000
_cell.angle_alpha   90.00
_cell.angle_beta   90.00
_cell.angle_gamma   90.00
#
_symmetry.space_group_name_H-M   'P 1'
#
loop_
_entity.id
_entity.type
_entity.pdbx_description
1 polymer ?
#
loop_
_entity_poly.entity_id
_entity_poly.type
_entity_poly.pdbx_seq_one_letter_code
_entity_poly.pdbx_strand_id
1 'polypeptide(L)'
;MSFAIYGSTVDNTTTDSSGDFSKSLNSLGIYTLTYSKSGYLGATQSGTLATDNQTLVVGTLSQLAEGCLAGTVSGTITDAVSGNTVSGVSLSVRSGVNVTSGSTTGTTATTDSSGNYSFSSVSAGWYAVQTSKSGYTDGYFNIKSCSGVTGQDASITTTLSSGTMRIVLSWPTGSTASDLDSHLTIPDNASSRYHIFYSKKKFYYATNSSTCSGCDSSDNVTLDRDDQNGAPGTETITITKIRSGIYRYSVHDFTNRGTSSSTKLATSGASVKVYYNDTTTTFSVPNLAGNLWGVFTFDNSSGSFTASDNMSAQSTPENIQ
;
A
#
# COMPACT_ATOMS: atom_id res chain seq x y z
N MET A 1 7.10 -11.45 20.68
CA MET A 1 6.11 -10.46 20.20
C MET A 1 4.96 -10.41 21.19
N SER A 2 4.35 -9.25 21.44
CA SER A 2 3.10 -9.16 22.23
C SER A 2 1.98 -8.45 21.44
N PHE A 3 0.73 -8.85 21.67
CA PHE A 3 -0.47 -8.23 21.08
C PHE A 3 -1.21 -7.44 22.14
N ALA A 4 -1.73 -6.24 21.86
CA ALA A 4 -2.53 -5.48 22.81
C ALA A 4 -3.79 -4.88 22.17
N ILE A 5 -4.92 -4.95 22.89
CA ILE A 5 -6.12 -4.14 22.67
C ILE A 5 -6.18 -3.19 23.89
N TYR A 6 -6.18 -1.88 23.67
CA TYR A 6 -6.26 -0.86 24.74
C TYR A 6 -5.24 -1.00 25.89
N GLY A 7 -4.00 -1.42 25.60
CA GLY A 7 -2.87 -1.32 26.55
C GLY A 7 -2.65 -2.50 27.49
N SER A 8 -3.44 -3.57 27.41
CA SER A 8 -3.11 -4.86 28.07
C SER A 8 -2.53 -5.85 27.06
N THR A 9 -1.42 -6.50 27.39
CA THR A 9 -0.90 -7.63 26.61
C THR A 9 -1.93 -8.75 26.58
N VAL A 10 -2.54 -8.95 25.42
CA VAL A 10 -3.49 -10.01 25.11
C VAL A 10 -2.78 -11.35 24.97
N ASP A 11 -1.56 -11.39 24.40
CA ASP A 11 -0.80 -12.63 24.22
C ASP A 11 0.69 -12.39 23.85
N ASN A 12 1.50 -13.45 23.83
CA ASN A 12 2.85 -13.46 23.28
C ASN A 12 3.15 -14.68 22.38
N THR A 13 4.07 -14.51 21.42
CA THR A 13 4.60 -15.60 20.57
C THR A 13 6.02 -15.28 20.09
N THR A 14 6.71 -16.30 19.56
CA THR A 14 7.99 -16.19 18.86
C THR A 14 7.78 -16.47 17.38
N THR A 15 8.48 -15.73 16.51
CA THR A 15 8.50 -16.03 15.08
C THR A 15 9.26 -17.32 14.81
N ASP A 16 8.94 -18.00 13.71
CA ASP A 16 9.71 -19.13 13.21
C ASP A 16 11.05 -18.69 12.56
N SER A 17 11.75 -19.63 11.92
CA SER A 17 13.02 -19.37 11.23
C SER A 17 12.89 -18.46 10.00
N SER A 18 11.68 -18.35 9.44
CA SER A 18 11.35 -17.50 8.29
C SER A 18 10.87 -16.11 8.72
N GLY A 19 10.66 -15.90 10.02
CA GLY A 19 10.15 -14.65 10.58
C GLY A 19 8.62 -14.60 10.69
N ASP A 20 7.94 -15.70 10.35
CA ASP A 20 6.48 -15.76 10.34
C ASP A 20 5.92 -16.13 11.71
N PHE A 21 4.66 -15.77 11.95
CA PHE A 21 3.92 -16.11 13.16
C PHE A 21 2.42 -16.16 12.85
N SER A 22 1.66 -16.90 13.65
CA SER A 22 0.20 -16.91 13.59
C SER A 22 -0.38 -16.94 14.99
N LYS A 23 -1.48 -16.22 15.19
CA LYS A 23 -2.19 -16.17 16.46
C LYS A 23 -3.69 -15.99 16.25
N SER A 24 -4.49 -16.80 16.94
CA SER A 24 -5.94 -16.61 17.01
C SER A 24 -6.27 -15.43 17.92
N LEU A 25 -7.09 -14.52 17.41
CA LEU A 25 -7.58 -13.34 18.14
C LEU A 25 -9.07 -13.54 18.43
N ASN A 26 -9.50 -13.23 19.66
CA ASN A 26 -10.86 -13.53 20.12
C ASN A 26 -11.84 -12.34 20.00
N SER A 27 -11.41 -11.22 19.43
CA SER A 27 -12.24 -10.03 19.30
C SER A 27 -11.86 -9.23 18.05
N LEU A 28 -12.76 -8.36 17.63
CA LEU A 28 -12.47 -7.38 16.58
C LEU A 28 -11.81 -6.14 17.18
N GLY A 29 -11.07 -5.41 16.37
CA GLY A 29 -10.49 -4.12 16.76
C GLY A 29 -9.09 -3.87 16.24
N ILE A 30 -8.49 -2.80 16.76
CA ILE A 30 -7.12 -2.41 16.47
C ILE A 30 -6.19 -3.16 17.42
N TYR A 31 -5.25 -3.89 16.84
CA TYR A 31 -4.19 -4.61 17.52
C TYR A 31 -2.87 -3.90 17.34
N THR A 32 -2.12 -3.73 18.43
CA THR A 32 -0.71 -3.34 18.37
C THR A 32 0.17 -4.55 18.60
N LEU A 33 1.01 -4.85 17.62
CA LEU A 33 2.04 -5.87 17.67
C LEU A 33 3.35 -5.23 18.13
N THR A 34 3.98 -5.79 19.16
CA THR A 34 5.28 -5.32 19.66
C THR A 34 6.36 -6.37 19.39
N TYR A 35 7.41 -5.97 18.69
CA TYR A 35 8.55 -6.81 18.29
C TYR A 35 9.75 -6.52 19.20
N SER A 36 10.43 -7.58 19.63
CA SER A 36 11.64 -7.49 20.45
C SER A 36 12.57 -8.65 20.13
N LYS A 37 13.85 -8.34 19.95
CA LYS A 37 14.93 -9.30 19.69
C LYS A 37 16.25 -8.66 20.11
N SER A 38 17.09 -9.40 20.83
CA SER A 38 18.39 -8.89 21.29
C SER A 38 19.25 -8.39 20.12
N GLY A 39 19.87 -7.22 20.29
CA GLY A 39 20.67 -6.54 19.26
C GLY A 39 19.85 -5.66 18.29
N TYR A 40 18.53 -5.59 18.48
CA TYR A 40 17.62 -4.79 17.67
C TYR A 40 16.74 -3.89 18.54
N LEU A 41 16.45 -2.70 18.04
CA LEU A 41 15.46 -1.81 18.62
C LEU A 41 14.09 -2.49 18.64
N GLY A 42 13.36 -2.26 19.73
CA GLY A 42 11.94 -2.59 19.80
C GLY A 42 11.17 -1.86 18.70
N ALA A 43 10.18 -2.52 18.11
CA ALA A 43 9.33 -1.94 17.08
C ALA A 43 7.87 -2.25 17.37
N THR A 44 6.97 -1.39 16.89
CA THR A 44 5.53 -1.63 16.95
C THR A 44 4.92 -1.53 15.57
N GLN A 45 3.85 -2.31 15.35
CA GLN A 45 3.02 -2.26 14.16
C GLN A 45 1.55 -2.33 14.58
N SER A 46 0.68 -1.57 13.93
CA SER A 46 -0.76 -1.70 14.12
C SER A 46 -1.42 -2.42 12.95
N GLY A 47 -2.44 -3.22 13.28
CA GLY A 47 -3.33 -3.87 12.31
C GLY A 47 -4.76 -3.88 12.84
N THR A 48 -5.74 -3.86 11.96
CA THR A 48 -7.17 -3.85 12.36
C THR A 48 -7.83 -5.13 11.90
N LEU A 49 -8.35 -5.91 12.84
CA LEU A 49 -9.22 -7.04 12.55
C LEU A 49 -10.67 -6.54 12.54
N ALA A 50 -11.20 -6.26 11.35
CA ALA A 50 -12.49 -5.60 11.18
C ALA A 50 -13.69 -6.55 11.07
N THR A 51 -13.45 -7.81 10.68
CA THR A 51 -14.52 -8.80 10.44
C THR A 51 -14.18 -10.11 11.14
N ASP A 52 -15.20 -10.78 11.66
CA ASP A 52 -15.03 -12.07 12.32
C ASP A 52 -14.59 -13.16 11.32
N ASN A 53 -13.86 -14.15 11.82
CA ASN A 53 -13.30 -15.26 11.03
C ASN A 53 -12.40 -14.83 9.85
N GLN A 54 -11.79 -13.64 9.91
CA GLN A 54 -10.73 -13.23 8.98
C GLN A 54 -9.33 -13.40 9.57
N THR A 55 -8.36 -13.63 8.68
CA THR A 55 -6.94 -13.55 9.03
C THR A 55 -6.49 -12.09 8.89
N LEU A 56 -5.97 -11.50 9.98
CA LEU A 56 -5.26 -10.23 9.90
C LEU A 56 -3.84 -10.48 9.38
N VAL A 57 -3.59 -10.14 8.13
CA VAL A 57 -2.22 -10.12 7.58
C VAL A 57 -1.61 -8.74 7.81
N VAL A 58 -0.50 -8.70 8.54
CA VAL A 58 0.30 -7.50 8.74
C VAL A 58 1.50 -7.51 7.82
N GLY A 59 1.96 -6.33 7.39
CA GLY A 59 3.13 -6.24 6.51
C GLY A 59 4.42 -6.65 7.21
N THR A 60 5.37 -7.20 6.45
CA THR A 60 6.70 -7.55 6.94
C THR A 60 7.41 -6.32 7.53
N LEU A 61 7.98 -6.48 8.71
CA LEU A 61 8.71 -5.43 9.42
C LEU A 61 10.15 -5.86 9.66
N SER A 62 11.11 -5.05 9.19
CA SER A 62 12.53 -5.22 9.54
C SER A 62 12.86 -4.42 10.79
N GLN A 63 13.22 -5.11 11.89
CA GLN A 63 13.71 -4.43 13.09
C GLN A 63 15.04 -3.72 12.80
N LEU A 64 15.22 -2.53 13.36
CA LEU A 64 16.44 -1.74 13.22
C LEU A 64 17.48 -2.20 14.25
N ALA A 65 18.77 -2.19 13.91
CA ALA A 65 19.82 -2.56 14.85
C ALA A 65 19.93 -1.54 16.00
N GLU A 66 20.34 -1.98 17.20
CA GLU A 66 20.51 -1.09 18.38
C GLU A 66 21.53 0.04 18.16
N GLY A 67 22.43 -0.07 17.18
CA GLY A 67 23.37 0.98 16.80
C GLY A 67 22.76 2.14 16.00
N CYS A 68 21.48 2.06 15.62
CA CYS A 68 20.79 3.15 14.94
C CYS A 68 20.64 4.37 15.85
N LEU A 69 21.04 5.55 15.37
CA LEU A 69 20.94 6.81 16.11
C LEU A 69 19.78 7.67 15.60
N ALA A 70 19.44 8.72 16.36
CA ALA A 70 18.53 9.76 15.88
C ALA A 70 19.11 10.47 14.66
N GLY A 71 18.26 10.97 13.77
CA GLY A 71 18.72 11.69 12.59
C GLY A 71 17.61 12.38 11.81
N THR A 72 18.00 13.03 10.73
CA THR A 72 17.08 13.70 9.82
C THR A 72 16.37 12.69 8.93
N VAL A 73 15.06 12.78 8.85
CA VAL A 73 14.22 12.02 7.91
C VAL A 73 13.62 12.99 6.89
N SER A 74 13.76 12.69 5.60
CA SER A 74 13.19 13.53 4.54
C SER A 74 12.71 12.71 3.35
N GLY A 75 11.85 13.33 2.54
CA GLY A 75 11.33 12.78 1.30
C GLY A 75 10.47 13.80 0.57
N THR A 76 9.82 13.33 -0.50
CA THR A 76 8.96 14.13 -1.38
C THR A 76 7.54 13.58 -1.35
N ILE A 77 6.54 14.47 -1.34
CA ILE A 77 5.14 14.11 -1.54
C ILE A 77 4.72 14.41 -2.97
N THR A 78 4.14 13.42 -3.64
CA THR A 78 3.62 13.54 -5.02
C THR A 78 2.12 13.24 -5.07
N ASP A 79 1.48 13.70 -6.13
CA ASP A 79 0.13 13.31 -6.49
C ASP A 79 0.14 11.91 -7.10
N ALA A 80 -0.68 11.00 -6.58
CA ALA A 80 -0.69 9.60 -6.97
C ALA A 80 -1.05 9.40 -8.45
N VAL A 81 -1.86 10.29 -9.04
CA VAL A 81 -2.33 10.18 -10.42
C VAL A 81 -1.33 10.83 -11.38
N SER A 82 -0.97 12.09 -11.13
CA SER A 82 -0.15 12.86 -12.06
C SER A 82 1.36 12.72 -11.86
N GLY A 83 1.79 12.23 -10.69
CA GLY A 83 3.21 12.18 -10.30
C GLY A 83 3.83 13.54 -9.96
N ASN A 84 3.09 14.64 -10.12
CA ASN A 84 3.57 15.98 -9.78
C ASN A 84 3.80 16.13 -8.28
N THR A 85 4.78 16.94 -7.89
CA THR A 85 5.04 17.25 -6.48
C THR A 85 3.93 18.10 -5.87
N VAL A 86 3.63 17.88 -4.58
CA VAL A 86 2.55 18.56 -3.88
C VAL A 86 3.10 19.38 -2.71
N SER A 87 3.03 20.70 -2.84
CA SER A 87 3.42 21.66 -1.81
C SER A 87 2.32 21.88 -0.75
N GLY A 88 2.67 22.37 0.43
CA GLY A 88 1.71 22.73 1.47
C GLY A 88 0.91 21.57 2.05
N VAL A 89 1.45 20.34 2.01
CA VAL A 89 0.88 19.16 2.69
C VAL A 89 1.31 19.23 4.15
N SER A 90 0.37 19.17 5.09
CA SER A 90 0.69 19.07 6.52
C SER A 90 1.03 17.63 6.88
N LEU A 91 2.12 17.42 7.62
CA LEU A 91 2.57 16.10 8.06
C LEU A 91 2.63 16.03 9.58
N SER A 92 2.14 14.92 10.16
CA SER A 92 2.22 14.64 11.59
C SER A 92 2.68 13.21 11.85
N VAL A 93 3.62 13.03 12.79
CA VAL A 93 4.31 11.76 13.00
C VAL A 93 3.77 11.02 14.23
N ARG A 94 3.61 9.70 14.11
CA ARG A 94 3.25 8.76 15.17
C ARG A 94 4.30 7.66 15.26
N SER A 95 4.61 7.20 16.47
CA SER A 95 5.56 6.10 16.65
C SER A 95 4.91 4.75 16.30
N GLY A 96 5.63 3.91 15.54
CA GLY A 96 5.17 2.60 15.08
C GLY A 96 4.69 2.58 13.63
N VAL A 97 4.73 1.40 13.01
CA VAL A 97 4.26 1.15 11.64
C VAL A 97 2.73 1.08 11.61
N ASN A 98 2.10 1.71 10.62
CA ASN A 98 0.64 1.72 10.42
C ASN A 98 -0.17 2.22 11.63
N VAL A 99 0.42 3.03 12.50
CA VAL A 99 -0.27 3.63 13.65
C VAL A 99 -1.05 4.85 13.18
N THR A 100 -2.37 4.70 13.02
CA THR A 100 -3.25 5.74 12.46
C THR A 100 -4.05 6.52 13.50
N SER A 101 -4.04 6.10 14.77
CA SER A 101 -4.78 6.73 15.87
C SER A 101 -3.89 6.95 17.11
N GLY A 102 -4.45 7.54 18.17
CA GLY A 102 -3.73 7.81 19.43
C GLY A 102 -2.98 9.14 19.44
N SER A 103 -1.86 9.21 20.16
CA SER A 103 -1.06 10.44 20.28
C SER A 103 0.02 10.54 19.19
N THR A 104 0.31 11.76 18.77
CA THR A 104 1.44 12.08 17.87
C THR A 104 2.72 12.28 18.67
N THR A 105 3.89 12.20 18.04
CA THR A 105 5.18 12.53 18.66
C THR A 105 5.38 14.03 18.89
N GLY A 106 4.49 14.87 18.32
CA GLY A 106 4.67 16.32 18.23
C GLY A 106 5.56 16.76 17.07
N THR A 107 6.24 15.83 16.41
CA THR A 107 7.01 16.10 15.19
C THR A 107 6.05 16.37 14.04
N THR A 108 6.23 17.52 13.38
CA THR A 108 5.43 17.96 12.24
C THR A 108 6.31 18.57 11.16
N ALA A 109 5.79 18.63 9.94
CA ALA A 109 6.39 19.33 8.82
C ALA A 109 5.31 19.83 7.87
N THR A 110 5.70 20.68 6.93
CA THR A 110 4.85 21.05 5.79
C THR A 110 5.70 20.97 4.54
N THR A 111 5.17 20.42 3.44
CA THR A 111 5.95 20.34 2.20
C THR A 111 6.23 21.71 1.63
N ASP A 112 7.46 21.92 1.16
CA ASP A 112 7.88 23.15 0.48
C ASP A 112 7.32 23.27 -0.95
N SER A 113 7.71 24.30 -1.70
CA SER A 113 7.26 24.53 -3.09
C SER A 113 7.64 23.42 -4.07
N SER A 114 8.63 22.60 -3.72
CA SER A 114 9.08 21.44 -4.49
C SER A 114 8.49 20.12 -3.98
N GLY A 115 7.58 20.17 -2.99
CA GLY A 115 6.96 19.00 -2.39
C GLY A 115 7.82 18.26 -1.37
N ASN A 116 8.98 18.81 -0.99
CA ASN A 116 9.88 18.16 -0.04
C ASN A 116 9.43 18.41 1.40
N TYR A 117 9.57 17.40 2.26
CA TYR A 117 9.44 17.53 3.71
C TYR A 117 10.73 17.08 4.41
N SER A 118 10.93 17.55 5.63
CA SER A 118 12.03 17.12 6.49
C SER A 118 11.64 17.17 7.97
N PHE A 119 12.01 16.14 8.71
CA PHE A 119 11.92 16.05 10.16
C PHE A 119 13.33 15.95 10.73
N SER A 120 13.74 16.92 11.55
CA SER A 120 15.06 16.90 12.21
C SER A 120 15.04 16.08 13.49
N SER A 121 16.17 15.43 13.80
CA SER A 121 16.42 14.78 15.10
C SER A 121 15.36 13.74 15.50
N VAL A 122 14.84 12.99 14.53
CA VAL A 122 13.87 11.91 14.78
C VAL A 122 14.60 10.74 15.43
N SER A 123 14.19 10.35 16.63
CA SER A 123 14.73 9.19 17.35
C SER A 123 14.73 7.94 16.47
N ALA A 124 15.71 7.05 16.66
CA ALA A 124 15.78 5.82 15.90
C ALA A 124 14.50 4.97 16.09
N GLY A 125 13.94 4.47 15.01
CA GLY A 125 12.67 3.72 15.05
C GLY A 125 11.86 3.79 13.77
N TRP A 126 10.72 3.10 13.78
CA TRP A 126 9.70 3.16 12.74
C TRP A 126 8.55 4.10 13.14
N TYR A 127 7.98 4.77 12.15
CA TYR A 127 6.92 5.76 12.34
C TYR A 127 5.89 5.70 11.22
N ALA A 128 4.67 6.10 11.53
CA ALA A 128 3.62 6.40 10.58
C ALA A 128 3.44 7.91 10.48
N VAL A 129 3.40 8.43 9.26
CA VAL A 129 3.24 9.85 8.97
C VAL A 129 1.86 10.07 8.36
N GLN A 130 1.03 10.85 9.05
CA GLN A 130 -0.25 11.32 8.53
C GLN A 130 -0.01 12.50 7.59
N THR A 131 -0.68 12.50 6.44
CA THR A 131 -0.73 13.62 5.50
C THR A 131 -2.12 14.25 5.51
N SER A 132 -2.20 15.57 5.45
CA SER A 132 -3.47 16.29 5.31
C SER A 132 -3.30 17.55 4.44
N LYS A 133 -4.22 17.73 3.50
CA LYS A 133 -4.28 18.89 2.59
C LYS A 133 -5.68 19.02 2.01
N SER A 134 -6.23 20.24 1.98
CA SER A 134 -7.53 20.49 1.33
C SER A 134 -7.54 20.02 -0.14
N GLY A 135 -8.60 19.30 -0.54
CA GLY A 135 -8.74 18.70 -1.87
C GLY A 135 -8.04 17.33 -2.02
N TYR A 136 -7.37 16.85 -0.96
CA TYR A 136 -6.78 15.52 -0.88
C TYR A 136 -7.42 14.70 0.23
N THR A 137 -7.46 13.39 0.04
CA THR A 137 -7.83 12.44 1.08
C THR A 137 -6.68 12.35 2.08
N ASP A 138 -7.00 12.43 3.38
CA ASP A 138 -6.02 12.21 4.44
C ASP A 138 -5.38 10.81 4.26
N GLY A 139 -4.06 10.75 4.36
CA GLY A 139 -3.29 9.55 4.08
C GLY A 139 -2.30 9.21 5.19
N TYR A 140 -1.76 7.99 5.15
CA TYR A 140 -0.69 7.56 6.04
C TYR A 140 0.38 6.82 5.26
N PHE A 141 1.65 7.07 5.54
CA PHE A 141 2.76 6.25 5.02
C PHE A 141 3.78 5.99 6.12
N ASN A 142 4.61 4.96 5.94
CA ASN A 142 5.60 4.57 6.94
C ASN A 142 6.97 5.14 6.59
N ILE A 143 7.70 5.59 7.62
CA ILE A 143 9.10 6.01 7.54
C ILE A 143 9.91 5.33 8.65
N LYS A 144 11.23 5.30 8.48
CA LYS A 144 12.19 4.91 9.52
C LYS A 144 13.23 5.98 9.76
N SER A 145 13.78 6.01 10.97
CA SER A 145 14.99 6.76 11.32
C SER A 145 16.05 5.79 11.83
N CYS A 146 17.24 5.84 11.24
CA CYS A 146 18.44 5.15 11.69
C CYS A 146 19.65 5.92 11.19
N SER A 147 20.18 6.81 12.03
CA SER A 147 21.32 7.70 11.71
C SER A 147 21.06 8.63 10.50
N GLY A 148 19.79 8.98 10.29
CA GLY A 148 19.31 9.78 9.16
C GLY A 148 18.97 8.94 7.93
N VAL A 149 17.78 9.14 7.36
CA VAL A 149 17.29 8.41 6.19
C VAL A 149 16.48 9.34 5.29
N THR A 150 16.99 9.59 4.09
CA THR A 150 16.38 10.47 3.09
C THR A 150 15.69 9.67 1.98
N GLY A 151 14.91 10.35 1.13
CA GLY A 151 14.21 9.73 0.00
C GLY A 151 13.04 8.86 0.44
N GLN A 152 12.43 9.12 1.60
CA GLN A 152 11.25 8.40 2.08
C GLN A 152 9.99 9.01 1.46
N ASP A 153 9.87 8.85 0.15
CA ASP A 153 8.84 9.48 -0.66
C ASP A 153 7.48 8.80 -0.49
N ALA A 154 6.41 9.56 -0.71
CA ALA A 154 5.05 9.04 -0.69
C ALA A 154 4.16 9.77 -1.71
N SER A 155 3.10 9.10 -2.12
CA SER A 155 2.04 9.71 -2.93
C SER A 155 0.76 9.89 -2.10
N ILE A 156 0.05 10.98 -2.37
CA ILE A 156 -1.28 11.27 -1.82
C ILE A 156 -2.30 11.38 -2.95
N THR A 157 -3.57 11.23 -2.63
CA THR A 157 -4.62 11.21 -3.64
C THR A 157 -5.65 12.29 -3.40
N THR A 158 -6.18 12.86 -4.48
CA THR A 158 -7.29 13.82 -4.42
C THR A 158 -8.53 13.18 -3.80
N THR A 159 -9.37 14.01 -3.17
CA THR A 159 -10.69 13.56 -2.71
C THR A 159 -11.49 13.02 -3.89
N LEU A 160 -12.09 11.85 -3.74
CA LEU A 160 -12.82 11.18 -4.80
C LEU A 160 -14.31 11.52 -4.77
N SER A 161 -14.94 11.59 -5.94
CA SER A 161 -16.40 11.57 -6.04
C SER A 161 -16.95 10.22 -5.58
N SER A 162 -18.17 10.25 -5.02
CA SER A 162 -18.89 9.03 -4.63
C SER A 162 -18.97 8.03 -5.79
N GLY A 163 -18.71 6.74 -5.51
CA GLY A 163 -18.73 5.67 -6.50
C GLY A 163 -17.46 5.54 -7.36
N THR A 164 -16.50 6.47 -7.21
CA THR A 164 -15.15 6.36 -7.79
C THR A 164 -14.26 5.57 -6.84
N MET A 165 -13.48 4.64 -7.39
CA MET A 165 -12.46 3.90 -6.66
C MET A 165 -11.08 4.26 -7.21
N ARG A 166 -10.10 4.37 -6.32
CA ARG A 166 -8.70 4.51 -6.70
C ARG A 166 -7.85 3.46 -6.01
N ILE A 167 -7.00 2.80 -6.77
CA ILE A 167 -6.05 1.79 -6.30
C ILE A 167 -4.66 2.38 -6.51
N VAL A 168 -3.87 2.48 -5.44
CA VAL A 168 -2.51 3.01 -5.46
C VAL A 168 -1.56 1.93 -4.96
N LEU A 169 -0.72 1.43 -5.85
CA LEU A 169 0.44 0.60 -5.53
C LEU A 169 1.62 1.52 -5.22
N SER A 170 2.40 1.19 -4.20
CA SER A 170 3.64 1.90 -3.89
C SER A 170 4.70 0.96 -3.37
N TRP A 171 5.96 1.19 -3.74
CA TRP A 171 7.12 0.52 -3.18
C TRP A 171 8.18 1.56 -2.76
N PRO A 172 8.77 1.43 -1.56
CA PRO A 172 9.63 2.44 -0.98
C PRO A 172 11.04 2.44 -1.56
N THR A 173 11.79 3.53 -1.35
CA THR A 173 13.23 3.61 -1.62
C THR A 173 13.97 2.46 -0.97
N GLY A 174 14.85 1.82 -1.74
CA GLY A 174 15.56 0.61 -1.30
C GLY A 174 14.74 -0.68 -1.41
N SER A 175 13.55 -0.65 -2.03
CA SER A 175 12.81 -1.84 -2.43
C SER A 175 13.71 -2.79 -3.23
N THR A 176 13.52 -4.08 -3.01
CA THR A 176 14.23 -5.16 -3.73
C THR A 176 13.62 -5.46 -5.10
N ALA A 177 12.40 -4.99 -5.37
CA ALA A 177 11.76 -5.00 -6.68
C ALA A 177 11.86 -3.62 -7.34
N SER A 178 12.16 -3.59 -8.65
CA SER A 178 12.44 -2.36 -9.40
C SER A 178 11.22 -1.86 -10.17
N ASP A 179 10.53 -2.78 -10.86
CA ASP A 179 9.39 -2.47 -11.72
C ASP A 179 8.23 -3.38 -11.31
N LEU A 180 7.23 -2.79 -10.66
CA LEU A 180 6.04 -3.48 -10.17
C LEU A 180 4.82 -2.97 -10.93
N ASP A 181 4.16 -3.89 -11.63
CA ASP A 181 3.01 -3.60 -12.48
C ASP A 181 1.67 -3.88 -11.78
N SER A 182 0.72 -3.01 -12.04
CA SER A 182 -0.67 -3.08 -11.62
C SER A 182 -1.49 -3.84 -12.65
N HIS A 183 -2.13 -4.90 -12.20
CA HIS A 183 -3.03 -5.70 -13.00
C HIS A 183 -4.43 -5.64 -12.40
N LEU A 184 -5.39 -5.08 -13.14
CA LEU A 184 -6.79 -5.06 -12.74
C LEU A 184 -7.64 -5.76 -13.79
N THR A 185 -8.41 -6.77 -13.40
CA THR A 185 -9.48 -7.28 -14.25
C THR A 185 -10.85 -6.82 -13.73
N ILE A 186 -11.68 -6.32 -14.64
CA ILE A 186 -12.98 -5.70 -14.36
C ILE A 186 -14.12 -6.43 -15.09
N PRO A 187 -15.37 -6.36 -14.60
CA PRO A 187 -16.53 -6.76 -15.39
C PRO A 187 -16.72 -5.80 -16.58
N ASP A 188 -16.93 -6.36 -17.78
CA ASP A 188 -17.29 -5.61 -18.98
C ASP A 188 -18.81 -5.64 -19.25
N ASN A 189 -19.27 -5.03 -20.36
CA ASN A 189 -20.70 -5.01 -20.72
C ASN A 189 -21.18 -6.25 -21.50
N ALA A 190 -20.29 -7.21 -21.78
CA ALA A 190 -20.57 -8.40 -22.59
C ALA A 190 -20.51 -9.69 -21.77
N SER A 191 -20.65 -9.60 -20.43
CA SER A 191 -20.53 -10.72 -19.48
C SER A 191 -19.15 -11.40 -19.50
N SER A 192 -18.11 -10.67 -19.93
CA SER A 192 -16.71 -11.07 -19.94
C SER A 192 -15.89 -10.22 -18.93
N ARG A 193 -14.56 -10.29 -19.03
CA ARG A 193 -13.62 -9.47 -18.25
C ARG A 193 -12.74 -8.66 -19.18
N TYR A 194 -12.44 -7.43 -18.78
CA TYR A 194 -11.38 -6.63 -19.39
C TYR A 194 -10.18 -6.54 -18.45
N HIS A 195 -8.97 -6.63 -18.99
CA HIS A 195 -7.72 -6.59 -18.23
C HIS A 195 -6.97 -5.28 -18.51
N ILE A 196 -6.81 -4.48 -17.45
CA ILE A 196 -6.06 -3.23 -17.42
C ILE A 196 -4.67 -3.50 -16.85
N PHE A 197 -3.64 -3.12 -17.59
CA PHE A 197 -2.22 -3.21 -17.24
C PHE A 197 -1.40 -2.34 -18.22
N TYR A 198 -0.06 -2.33 -18.10
CA TYR A 198 0.84 -1.42 -18.85
C TYR A 198 0.58 -1.35 -20.37
N SER A 199 0.18 -2.46 -21.03
CA SER A 199 -0.12 -2.43 -22.49
C SER A 199 -1.57 -2.06 -22.82
N LYS A 200 -2.51 -2.23 -21.89
CA LYS A 200 -3.94 -1.92 -22.03
C LYS A 200 -4.37 -0.96 -20.91
N LYS A 201 -3.91 0.28 -20.99
CA LYS A 201 -4.03 1.25 -19.90
C LYS A 201 -5.45 1.78 -19.68
N LYS A 202 -6.38 1.58 -20.62
CA LYS A 202 -7.70 2.22 -20.53
C LYS A 202 -8.81 1.35 -21.10
N PHE A 203 -9.97 1.46 -20.48
CA PHE A 203 -11.21 0.84 -20.92
C PHE A 203 -12.37 1.83 -20.79
N TYR A 204 -13.17 1.98 -21.84
CA TYR A 204 -14.38 2.81 -21.86
C TYR A 204 -15.62 1.94 -21.89
N TYR A 205 -16.55 2.19 -20.97
CA TYR A 205 -17.80 1.44 -20.92
C TYR A 205 -18.72 1.77 -22.10
N ALA A 206 -18.70 3.00 -22.61
CA ALA A 206 -19.57 3.42 -23.72
C ALA A 206 -19.32 2.64 -25.03
N THR A 207 -18.09 2.17 -25.29
CA THR A 207 -17.72 1.39 -26.49
C THR A 207 -17.35 -0.06 -26.18
N ASN A 208 -17.30 -0.44 -24.90
CA ASN A 208 -16.79 -1.74 -24.44
C ASN A 208 -15.37 -2.05 -25.00
N SER A 209 -14.50 -1.04 -25.05
CA SER A 209 -13.20 -1.10 -25.73
C SER A 209 -12.18 -0.13 -25.12
N SER A 210 -10.91 -0.23 -25.52
CA SER A 210 -9.85 0.72 -25.13
C SER A 210 -9.91 2.06 -25.86
N THR A 211 -10.77 2.19 -26.87
CA THR A 211 -10.92 3.41 -27.67
C THR A 211 -12.32 3.98 -27.56
N CYS A 212 -12.41 5.30 -27.52
CA CYS A 212 -13.65 6.06 -27.46
C CYS A 212 -13.51 7.29 -28.36
N SER A 213 -14.03 7.20 -29.59
CA SER A 213 -14.10 8.33 -30.52
C SER A 213 -15.54 8.77 -30.67
N GLY A 214 -15.85 10.02 -30.33
CA GLY A 214 -17.21 10.56 -30.34
C GLY A 214 -18.16 9.94 -29.30
N CYS A 215 -17.61 9.22 -28.32
CA CYS A 215 -18.37 8.56 -27.26
C CYS A 215 -18.21 9.32 -25.92
N ASP A 216 -19.07 9.03 -24.94
CA ASP A 216 -18.89 9.54 -23.58
C ASP A 216 -17.66 8.87 -22.93
N SER A 217 -16.64 9.67 -22.66
CA SER A 217 -15.37 9.22 -22.08
C SER A 217 -15.33 9.35 -20.55
N SER A 218 -16.40 9.83 -19.91
CA SER A 218 -16.46 10.04 -18.47
C SER A 218 -16.52 8.73 -17.67
N ASP A 219 -17.07 7.67 -18.27
CA ASP A 219 -17.18 6.34 -17.65
C ASP A 219 -16.11 5.40 -18.19
N ASN A 220 -15.00 5.32 -17.45
CA ASN A 220 -13.82 4.55 -17.80
C ASN A 220 -13.09 3.95 -16.59
N VAL A 221 -12.18 3.03 -16.88
CA VAL A 221 -11.14 2.56 -15.98
C VAL A 221 -9.79 2.86 -16.63
N THR A 222 -8.87 3.46 -15.87
CA THR A 222 -7.57 3.92 -16.39
C THR A 222 -6.44 3.54 -15.44
N LEU A 223 -5.35 2.97 -15.97
CA LEU A 223 -4.03 2.99 -15.35
C LEU A 223 -3.45 4.39 -15.59
N ASP A 224 -3.65 5.26 -14.60
CA ASP A 224 -3.32 6.68 -14.68
C ASP A 224 -1.82 6.92 -14.59
N ARG A 225 -1.15 6.17 -13.72
CA ARG A 225 0.28 6.22 -13.47
C ARG A 225 0.85 4.81 -13.51
N ASP A 226 1.93 4.67 -14.28
CA ASP A 226 2.71 3.45 -14.53
C ASP A 226 4.18 3.89 -14.40
N ASP A 227 4.87 3.39 -13.37
CA ASP A 227 6.19 3.87 -12.96
C ASP A 227 7.25 2.78 -13.15
N GLN A 228 8.11 3.00 -14.14
CA GLN A 228 9.12 2.04 -14.60
C GLN A 228 10.54 2.41 -14.15
N ASN A 229 10.69 3.44 -13.32
CA ASN A 229 11.99 4.07 -13.05
C ASN A 229 12.72 3.52 -11.82
N GLY A 230 12.22 2.43 -11.23
CA GLY A 230 12.81 1.87 -10.01
C GLY A 230 12.11 2.33 -8.74
N ALA A 231 12.79 2.16 -7.61
CA ALA A 231 12.31 2.56 -6.30
C ALA A 231 12.83 3.96 -5.89
N PRO A 232 12.02 4.80 -5.22
CA PRO A 232 10.62 4.58 -4.87
C PRO A 232 9.72 4.71 -6.10
N GLY A 233 8.65 3.91 -6.16
CA GLY A 233 7.72 3.95 -7.28
C GLY A 233 6.26 3.90 -6.85
N THR A 234 5.38 4.33 -7.76
CA THR A 234 3.94 4.38 -7.54
C THR A 234 3.20 4.12 -8.82
N GLU A 235 2.20 3.26 -8.76
CA GLU A 235 1.22 3.10 -9.82
C GLU A 235 -0.18 3.35 -9.32
N THR A 236 -1.02 3.88 -10.20
CA THR A 236 -2.38 4.28 -9.83
C THR A 236 -3.38 3.88 -10.90
N ILE A 237 -4.44 3.20 -10.46
CA ILE A 237 -5.63 2.94 -11.28
C ILE A 237 -6.81 3.71 -10.71
N THR A 238 -7.55 4.41 -11.57
CA THR A 238 -8.86 5.01 -11.25
C THR A 238 -9.97 4.26 -11.97
N ILE A 239 -10.99 3.83 -11.21
CA ILE A 239 -12.28 3.33 -11.71
C ILE A 239 -13.30 4.43 -11.45
N THR A 240 -13.74 5.10 -12.50
CA THR A 240 -14.67 6.25 -12.38
C THR A 240 -16.01 5.86 -11.76
N LYS A 241 -16.52 4.68 -12.09
CA LYS A 241 -17.78 4.13 -11.59
C LYS A 241 -17.69 2.62 -11.35
N ILE A 242 -17.89 2.21 -10.10
CA ILE A 242 -18.02 0.81 -9.72
C ILE A 242 -19.34 0.22 -10.22
N ARG A 243 -19.30 -1.02 -10.72
CA ARG A 243 -20.42 -1.76 -11.29
C ARG A 243 -20.59 -3.11 -10.59
N SER A 244 -21.73 -3.75 -10.84
CA SER A 244 -21.95 -5.13 -10.40
C SER A 244 -20.96 -6.07 -11.10
N GLY A 245 -20.40 -7.01 -10.36
CA GLY A 245 -19.41 -7.97 -10.84
C GLY A 245 -18.14 -7.96 -9.99
N ILE A 246 -17.24 -8.88 -10.32
CA ILE A 246 -16.02 -9.11 -9.54
C ILE A 246 -14.86 -8.34 -10.14
N TYR A 247 -14.19 -7.54 -9.33
CA TYR A 247 -12.91 -6.90 -9.63
C TYR A 247 -11.79 -7.74 -9.03
N ARG A 248 -10.66 -7.90 -9.73
CA ARG A 248 -9.47 -8.60 -9.20
C ARG A 248 -8.25 -7.74 -9.46
N TYR A 249 -7.51 -7.44 -8.39
CA TYR A 249 -6.29 -6.65 -8.47
C TYR A 249 -5.08 -7.48 -8.04
N SER A 250 -4.02 -7.41 -8.83
CA SER A 250 -2.77 -8.12 -8.63
C SER A 250 -1.58 -7.20 -8.88
N VAL A 251 -0.47 -7.48 -8.22
CA VAL A 251 0.82 -6.81 -8.43
C VAL A 251 1.79 -7.82 -9.02
N HIS A 252 2.41 -7.48 -10.15
CA HIS A 252 3.37 -8.32 -10.85
C HIS A 252 4.76 -7.72 -10.78
N ASP A 253 5.75 -8.50 -10.35
CA ASP A 253 7.16 -8.10 -10.41
C ASP A 253 7.69 -8.37 -11.82
N PHE A 254 7.53 -7.36 -12.69
CA PHE A 254 7.87 -7.44 -14.10
C PHE A 254 9.37 -7.68 -14.32
N THR A 255 10.20 -7.07 -13.46
CA THR A 255 11.66 -7.25 -13.48
C THR A 255 12.03 -8.72 -13.27
N ASN A 256 11.38 -9.40 -12.32
CA ASN A 256 11.67 -10.79 -11.96
C ASN A 256 10.63 -11.80 -12.51
N ARG A 257 9.89 -11.44 -13.57
CA ARG A 257 8.82 -12.28 -14.15
C ARG A 257 9.28 -13.67 -14.61
N GLY A 258 10.56 -13.82 -14.93
CA GLY A 258 11.16 -15.10 -15.33
C GLY A 258 11.50 -16.05 -14.16
N THR A 259 11.36 -15.61 -12.91
CA THR A 259 11.83 -16.36 -11.73
C THR A 259 10.68 -16.66 -10.76
N SER A 260 10.10 -17.85 -10.87
CA SER A 260 8.95 -18.27 -10.06
C SER A 260 9.23 -18.44 -8.56
N SER A 261 10.49 -18.63 -8.17
CA SER A 261 10.94 -18.72 -6.78
C SER A 261 11.52 -17.40 -6.24
N SER A 262 11.31 -16.28 -6.94
CA SER A 262 11.82 -14.98 -6.51
C SER A 262 11.27 -14.59 -5.14
N THR A 263 12.11 -13.96 -4.31
CA THR A 263 11.70 -13.34 -3.05
C THR A 263 11.75 -11.81 -3.13
N LYS A 264 11.99 -11.25 -4.32
CA LYS A 264 12.10 -9.81 -4.54
C LYS A 264 10.79 -9.10 -4.25
N LEU A 265 9.66 -9.57 -4.80
CA LEU A 265 8.36 -9.01 -4.46
C LEU A 265 8.05 -9.10 -2.95
N ALA A 266 8.26 -10.26 -2.33
CA ALA A 266 8.01 -10.49 -0.90
C ALA A 266 8.79 -9.53 0.03
N THR A 267 9.99 -9.13 -0.38
CA THR A 267 10.90 -8.27 0.41
C THR A 267 10.93 -6.82 -0.08
N SER A 268 10.08 -6.47 -1.05
CA SER A 268 10.04 -5.13 -1.68
C SER A 268 9.55 -4.03 -0.73
N GLY A 269 8.75 -4.39 0.28
CA GLY A 269 8.01 -3.43 1.07
C GLY A 269 6.83 -2.80 0.31
N ALA A 270 6.42 -3.40 -0.81
CA ALA A 270 5.27 -2.95 -1.57
C ALA A 270 3.97 -3.01 -0.75
N SER A 271 3.10 -2.04 -0.99
CA SER A 271 1.76 -1.98 -0.41
C SER A 271 0.77 -1.43 -1.41
N VAL A 272 -0.49 -1.79 -1.23
CA VAL A 272 -1.61 -1.35 -2.07
C VAL A 272 -2.64 -0.67 -1.19
N LYS A 273 -2.98 0.58 -1.52
CA LYS A 273 -4.09 1.30 -0.89
C LYS A 273 -5.25 1.42 -1.85
N VAL A 274 -6.44 1.11 -1.36
CA VAL A 274 -7.69 1.27 -2.10
C VAL A 274 -8.52 2.34 -1.40
N TYR A 275 -8.86 3.40 -2.12
CA TYR A 275 -9.73 4.48 -1.69
C TYR A 275 -11.09 4.28 -2.34
N TYR A 276 -12.14 4.08 -1.54
CA TYR A 276 -13.51 3.91 -2.02
C TYR A 276 -14.52 4.31 -0.94
N ASN A 277 -15.48 5.17 -1.30
CA ASN A 277 -16.54 5.67 -0.40
C ASN A 277 -16.01 6.08 1.00
N ASP A 278 -15.06 7.02 1.00
CA ASP A 278 -14.40 7.57 2.20
C ASP A 278 -13.64 6.56 3.08
N THR A 279 -13.51 5.32 2.61
CA THR A 279 -12.74 4.27 3.28
C THR A 279 -11.41 4.04 2.56
N THR A 280 -10.34 3.86 3.34
CA THR A 280 -9.03 3.44 2.83
C THR A 280 -8.72 2.03 3.34
N THR A 281 -8.59 1.08 2.42
CA THR A 281 -8.14 -0.29 2.73
C THR A 281 -6.68 -0.43 2.31
N THR A 282 -5.82 -0.94 3.19
CA THR A 282 -4.40 -1.15 2.89
C THR A 282 -4.07 -2.64 2.91
N PHE A 283 -3.41 -3.11 1.86
CA PHE A 283 -2.86 -4.46 1.75
C PHE A 283 -1.34 -4.38 1.73
N SER A 284 -0.68 -5.31 2.42
CA SER A 284 0.77 -5.42 2.43
C SER A 284 1.21 -6.65 1.67
N VAL A 285 2.33 -6.58 0.96
CA VAL A 285 2.86 -7.74 0.25
C VAL A 285 3.15 -8.90 1.21
N PRO A 286 2.72 -10.14 0.91
CA PRO A 286 2.97 -11.28 1.78
C PRO A 286 4.42 -11.74 1.70
N ASN A 287 4.93 -12.30 2.79
CA ASN A 287 6.27 -12.89 2.89
C ASN A 287 6.35 -14.28 2.23
N LEU A 288 5.93 -14.40 0.97
CA LEU A 288 5.87 -15.64 0.22
C LEU A 288 6.65 -15.51 -1.09
N ALA A 289 7.35 -16.57 -1.49
CA ALA A 289 8.09 -16.58 -2.76
C ALA A 289 7.14 -16.58 -3.97
N GLY A 290 7.53 -15.87 -5.02
CA GLY A 290 6.81 -15.71 -6.27
C GLY A 290 7.01 -14.31 -6.85
N ASN A 291 6.37 -14.07 -8.00
CA ASN A 291 6.46 -12.79 -8.70
C ASN A 291 5.08 -12.20 -9.04
N LEU A 292 3.99 -12.86 -8.63
CA LEU A 292 2.62 -12.37 -8.82
C LEU A 292 1.88 -12.43 -7.49
N TRP A 293 1.62 -11.26 -6.91
CA TRP A 293 0.82 -11.11 -5.71
C TRP A 293 -0.64 -10.88 -6.09
N GLY A 294 -1.52 -11.83 -5.77
CA GLY A 294 -2.96 -11.60 -5.79
C GLY A 294 -3.36 -10.78 -4.57
N VAL A 295 -3.73 -9.52 -4.77
CA VAL A 295 -3.94 -8.57 -3.67
C VAL A 295 -5.34 -8.73 -3.10
N PHE A 296 -6.35 -8.48 -3.93
CA PHE A 296 -7.75 -8.55 -3.50
C PHE A 296 -8.69 -8.92 -4.64
N THR A 297 -9.84 -9.43 -4.24
CA THR A 297 -11.06 -9.40 -5.05
C THR A 297 -12.07 -8.47 -4.40
N PHE A 298 -12.86 -7.77 -5.22
CA PHE A 298 -13.92 -6.88 -4.74
C PHE A 298 -15.21 -7.18 -5.49
N ASP A 299 -16.28 -7.44 -4.74
CA ASP A 299 -17.62 -7.66 -5.26
C ASP A 299 -18.55 -6.57 -4.72
N ASN A 300 -19.01 -5.69 -5.61
CA ASN A 300 -19.86 -4.57 -5.22
C ASN A 300 -21.23 -5.00 -4.65
N SER A 301 -21.69 -6.23 -4.93
CA SER A 301 -22.94 -6.74 -4.34
C SER A 301 -22.82 -6.97 -2.82
N SER A 302 -21.63 -7.37 -2.35
CA SER A 302 -21.32 -7.53 -0.93
C SER A 302 -20.64 -6.30 -0.32
N GLY A 303 -20.19 -5.36 -1.16
CA GLY A 303 -19.42 -4.17 -0.74
C GLY A 303 -18.08 -4.51 -0.08
N SER A 304 -17.62 -5.76 -0.19
CA SER A 304 -16.52 -6.29 0.61
C SER A 304 -15.30 -6.60 -0.24
N PHE A 305 -14.13 -6.26 0.30
CA PHE A 305 -12.85 -6.73 -0.22
C PHE A 305 -12.52 -8.08 0.41
N THR A 306 -12.13 -9.03 -0.41
CA THR A 306 -11.53 -10.29 0.04
C THR A 306 -10.05 -10.26 -0.31
N ALA A 307 -9.18 -10.13 0.69
CA ALA A 307 -7.75 -10.27 0.51
C ALA A 307 -7.44 -11.68 -0.03
N SER A 308 -6.58 -11.78 -1.04
CA SER A 308 -6.19 -13.08 -1.58
C SER A 308 -4.93 -13.63 -0.91
N ASP A 309 -4.12 -12.80 -0.24
CA ASP A 309 -2.88 -13.12 0.50
C ASP A 309 -2.01 -14.21 -0.15
N ASN A 310 -2.02 -14.28 -1.47
CA ASN A 310 -1.44 -15.37 -2.24
C ASN A 310 -0.29 -14.82 -3.08
N MET A 311 0.82 -15.55 -3.10
CA MET A 311 1.92 -15.34 -4.02
C MET A 311 2.00 -16.52 -4.99
N SER A 312 1.97 -16.19 -6.28
CA SER A 312 2.11 -17.13 -7.38
C SER A 312 3.19 -16.66 -8.35
N ALA A 313 3.29 -17.30 -9.51
CA ALA A 313 4.24 -16.92 -10.53
C ALA A 313 3.58 -16.80 -11.91
N GLN A 314 3.93 -15.75 -12.64
CA GLN A 314 3.56 -15.54 -14.02
C GLN A 314 4.73 -14.92 -14.78
N SER A 315 5.01 -15.40 -15.99
CA SER A 315 6.06 -14.86 -16.86
C SER A 315 5.51 -13.94 -17.95
N THR A 316 4.23 -14.11 -18.30
CA THR A 316 3.54 -13.38 -19.37
C THR A 316 2.46 -12.48 -18.75
N PRO A 317 2.68 -11.16 -18.65
CA PRO A 317 1.75 -10.22 -18.02
C PRO A 317 0.32 -10.29 -18.56
N GLU A 318 0.16 -10.58 -19.85
CA GLU A 318 -1.12 -10.72 -20.56
C GLU A 318 -1.99 -11.88 -20.04
N ASN A 319 -1.38 -12.86 -19.37
CA ASN A 319 -2.06 -14.04 -18.84
C ASN A 319 -2.54 -13.85 -17.39
N ILE A 320 -2.31 -12.69 -16.79
CA ILE A 320 -2.78 -12.37 -15.44
C ILE A 320 -4.28 -12.04 -15.50
N GLN A 321 -5.08 -12.70 -14.64
CA GLN A 321 -6.55 -12.62 -14.64
C GLN A 321 -7.10 -12.20 -13.27
#